data_AF-A0A7X9DJ41-F1
#
_entry.id   AF-A0A7X9DJ41-F1
#
_cell.length_a   1.000
_cell.length_b   1.000
_cell.length_c   1.000
_cell.angle_alpha   90.00
_cell.angle_beta   90.00
_cell.angle_gamma   90.00
#
_symmetry.space_group_name_H-M   'P 1'
#
loop_
_entity.id
_entity.type
_entity.pdbx_description
1 polymer ?
#
loop_
_entity_poly.entity_id
_entity_poly.type
_entity_poly.pdbx_seq_one_letter_code
_entity_poly.pdbx_strand_id
1 'polypeptide(L)'
;MQNSKDMKKRRITLSAYYGELKHKNPAKEFITEVCQKCDVTKQSVYKWMKGEIIPDKLKREAILKIVRKDYPQITENELFNI
;
A
#
# COMPACT_ATOMS: atom_id res chain seq x y z
N MET A 1 17.66 -15.54 29.71
CA MET A 1 17.25 -14.36 28.92
C MET A 1 17.26 -14.74 27.46
N GLN A 2 16.11 -15.05 26.84
CA GLN A 2 16.01 -15.06 25.38
C GLN A 2 14.53 -14.83 25.01
N ASN A 3 14.08 -13.58 25.13
CA ASN A 3 12.82 -13.14 24.54
C ASN A 3 13.04 -13.03 23.03
N SER A 4 13.09 -14.17 22.34
CA SER A 4 12.94 -14.21 20.89
C SER A 4 11.47 -13.90 20.60
N LYS A 5 11.15 -12.60 20.66
CA LYS A 5 9.93 -12.09 20.05
C LYS A 5 10.12 -12.32 18.57
N ASP A 6 9.61 -13.45 18.10
CA ASP A 6 9.10 -13.62 16.74
C ASP A 6 8.18 -12.42 16.49
N MET A 7 8.77 -11.29 16.06
CA MET A 7 8.05 -10.24 15.40
C MET A 7 7.61 -10.87 14.10
N LYS A 8 6.46 -11.59 14.14
CA LYS A 8 5.73 -12.03 12.96
C LYS A 8 5.70 -10.82 12.04
N LYS A 9 6.55 -10.84 11.01
CA LYS A 9 6.64 -9.79 10.01
C LYS A 9 5.25 -9.76 9.40
N ARG A 10 4.40 -8.83 9.86
CA ARG A 10 3.02 -8.75 9.37
C ARG A 10 3.16 -8.52 7.88
N ARG A 11 2.69 -9.48 7.08
CA ARG A 11 2.57 -9.28 5.64
C ARG A 11 1.60 -8.14 5.43
N ILE A 12 2.10 -7.03 4.91
CA ILE A 12 1.29 -5.84 4.64
C ILE A 12 1.00 -5.86 3.15
N THR A 13 -0.26 -6.12 2.82
CA THR A 13 -0.78 -5.94 1.46
C THR A 13 -1.26 -4.51 1.30
N LEU A 14 -1.42 -4.06 0.05
CA LEU A 14 -1.95 -2.73 -0.25
C LEU A 14 -3.35 -2.53 0.35
N SER A 15 -4.18 -3.58 0.30
CA SER A 15 -5.53 -3.56 0.89
C SER A 15 -5.51 -3.46 2.41
N ALA A 16 -4.59 -4.17 3.08
CA ALA A 16 -4.42 -4.08 4.52
C ALA A 16 -3.94 -2.68 4.94
N TYR A 17 -2.92 -2.16 4.26
CA TYR A 17 -2.41 -0.80 4.48
C TYR A 17 -3.52 0.25 4.31
N TYR A 18 -4.28 0.16 3.22
CA TYR A 18 -5.40 1.07 2.98
C TYR A 18 -6.50 0.93 4.06
N GLY A 19 -6.76 -0.29 4.54
CA GLY A 19 -7.65 -0.55 5.67
C GLY A 19 -7.20 0.16 6.94
N GLU A 20 -5.91 0.11 7.28
CA GLU A 20 -5.34 0.81 8.43
C GLU A 20 -5.47 2.34 8.31
N LEU A 21 -5.29 2.89 7.10
CA LEU A 21 -5.48 4.31 6.84
C LEU A 21 -6.94 4.77 6.99
N LYS A 22 -7.92 3.90 6.69
CA LYS A 22 -9.35 4.23 6.80
C LYS A 22 -9.75 4.59 8.23
N HIS A 23 -9.08 4.02 9.23
CA HIS A 23 -9.35 4.29 10.64
C HIS A 23 -8.75 5.60 11.15
N LYS A 24 -7.85 6.26 10.40
CA LYS A 24 -7.09 7.43 10.88
C LYS A 24 -7.41 8.76 10.17
N ASN A 25 -8.35 8.78 9.21
CA ASN A 25 -8.58 9.85 8.20
C ASN A 25 -7.61 10.01 6.98
N PRO A 26 -6.35 9.50 6.92
CA PRO A 26 -5.44 9.74 5.79
C PRO A 26 -5.78 8.95 4.53
N ALA A 27 -6.80 8.08 4.54
CA ALA A 27 -7.20 7.32 3.37
C ALA A 27 -7.57 8.20 2.16
N LYS A 28 -8.24 9.34 2.38
CA LYS A 28 -8.59 10.28 1.29
C LYS A 28 -7.36 10.96 0.71
N GLU A 29 -6.41 11.33 1.57
CA GLU A 29 -5.16 11.97 1.17
C GLU A 29 -4.28 10.99 0.39
N PHE A 30 -4.15 9.76 0.87
CA PHE A 30 -3.42 8.70 0.18
C PHE A 30 -3.99 8.41 -1.21
N ILE A 31 -5.31 8.25 -1.33
CA ILE A 31 -5.97 8.06 -2.64
C ILE A 31 -5.67 9.25 -3.56
N THR A 32 -5.71 10.48 -3.02
CA THR A 32 -5.46 11.70 -3.81
C THR A 32 -3.99 11.78 -4.26
N GLU A 33 -3.02 11.48 -3.37
CA GLU A 33 -1.60 11.44 -3.71
C GLU A 33 -1.33 10.40 -4.81
N VAL A 34 -1.95 9.21 -4.72
CA VAL A 34 -1.81 8.16 -5.74
C VAL A 34 -2.45 8.59 -7.06
N CYS A 35 -3.63 9.22 -7.05
CA CYS A 35 -4.27 9.72 -8.26
C CYS A 35 -3.39 10.75 -8.98
N GLN A 36 -2.84 11.71 -8.24
CA GLN A 36 -1.99 12.76 -8.80
C GLN A 36 -0.67 12.22 -9.35
N LYS A 37 -0.02 11.29 -8.62
CA LYS A 37 1.26 10.72 -9.07
C LYS A 37 1.13 9.78 -10.27
N CYS A 38 0.02 9.07 -10.35
CA CYS A 38 -0.19 8.07 -11.39
C CYS A 38 -1.05 8.57 -12.56
N ASP A 39 -1.54 9.82 -12.49
CA ASP A 39 -2.50 10.43 -13.43
C ASP A 39 -3.70 9.51 -13.74
N VAL A 40 -4.36 9.06 -12.67
CA VAL A 40 -5.51 8.14 -12.77
C VAL A 40 -6.70 8.64 -11.96
N THR A 41 -7.87 8.11 -12.31
CA THR A 41 -9.10 8.38 -11.56
C THR A 41 -9.09 7.69 -10.20
N LYS A 42 -9.79 8.29 -9.23
CA LYS A 42 -10.01 7.69 -7.91
C LYS A 42 -10.61 6.29 -8.02
N GLN A 43 -11.49 6.06 -8.99
CA GLN A 43 -12.11 4.76 -9.21
C GLN A 43 -11.06 3.68 -9.49
N SER A 44 -10.09 3.95 -10.37
CA SER A 44 -8.99 3.01 -10.64
C SER A 44 -8.17 2.74 -9.40
N VAL A 45 -7.84 3.77 -8.62
CA VAL A 45 -7.09 3.61 -7.37
C VAL A 45 -7.87 2.77 -6.36
N TYR A 46 -9.18 3.00 -6.20
CA TYR A 46 -10.02 2.19 -5.32
C TYR A 46 -10.02 0.70 -5.71
N LYS A 47 -10.04 0.38 -7.01
CA LYS A 47 -9.94 -1.02 -7.47
C LYS A 47 -8.61 -1.64 -7.06
N TRP A 48 -7.50 -0.89 -7.13
CA TRP A 48 -6.19 -1.37 -6.66
C TRP A 48 -6.16 -1.58 -5.14
N MET A 49 -6.72 -0.64 -4.37
CA MET A 49 -6.77 -0.75 -2.90
C MET A 49 -7.63 -1.92 -2.43
N LYS A 50 -8.63 -2.31 -3.21
CA LYS A 50 -9.43 -3.51 -2.93
C LYS A 50 -8.76 -4.81 -3.40
N GLY A 51 -7.68 -4.72 -4.17
CA GLY A 51 -7.03 -5.88 -4.80
C GLY A 51 -7.80 -6.44 -6.00
N GLU A 52 -8.77 -5.70 -6.55
CA GLU A 52 -9.54 -6.12 -7.74
C GLU A 52 -8.67 -6.08 -9.01
N ILE A 53 -7.71 -5.15 -9.06
CA ILE A 53 -6.81 -4.95 -10.20
C ILE A 53 -5.39 -4.71 -9.68
N ILE A 54 -4.41 -5.35 -10.31
CA ILE A 54 -3.00 -5.07 -10.07
C ILE A 54 -2.57 -3.93 -11.02
N PRO A 55 -2.04 -2.79 -10.52
CA PRO A 55 -1.57 -1.72 -11.38
C PRO A 55 -0.35 -2.12 -12.22
N ASP A 56 -0.08 -1.37 -13.29
CA ASP A 56 1.15 -1.52 -14.07
C ASP A 56 2.41 -1.23 -13.24
N LYS A 57 3.57 -1.74 -13.70
CA LYS A 57 4.86 -1.63 -12.99
C LYS A 57 5.18 -0.20 -12.51
N LEU A 58 5.11 0.80 -13.38
CA LEU A 58 5.42 2.19 -13.03
C LEU A 58 4.51 2.73 -11.90
N LYS A 59 3.22 2.35 -11.94
CA LYS A 59 2.23 2.75 -10.93
C LYS A 59 2.49 2.02 -9.60
N ARG A 60 2.86 0.74 -9.66
CA ARG A 60 3.27 -0.04 -8.48
C ARG A 60 4.49 0.57 -7.81
N GLU A 61 5.51 0.98 -8.57
CA GLU A 61 6.68 1.67 -8.04
C GLU A 61 6.33 3.00 -7.37
N ALA A 62 5.41 3.78 -7.97
CA ALA A 62 4.93 5.03 -7.38
C ALA A 62 4.20 4.79 -6.04
N ILE A 63 3.28 3.83 -6.00
CA ILE A 63 2.55 3.46 -4.78
C ILE A 63 3.51 2.92 -3.72
N LEU A 64 4.45 2.05 -4.10
CA LEU A 64 5.45 1.47 -3.21
C LEU A 64 6.29 2.57 -2.54
N LYS A 65 6.68 3.62 -3.28
CA LYS A 65 7.40 4.78 -2.71
C LYS A 65 6.58 5.51 -1.65
N ILE A 66 5.26 5.61 -1.82
CA ILE A 66 4.39 6.25 -0.82
C ILE A 66 4.31 5.38 0.44
N VAL A 67 4.01 4.09 0.27
CA VAL A 67 3.87 3.14 1.39
C VAL A 67 5.20 2.97 2.15
N ARG A 68 6.34 3.06 1.47
CA ARG A 68 7.67 3.00 2.09
C ARG A 68 7.97 4.14 3.07
N LYS A 69 7.23 5.24 3.03
CA LYS A 69 7.33 6.29 4.07
C LYS A 69 6.95 5.73 5.44
N ASP A 70 5.96 4.84 5.49
CA ASP A 70 5.51 4.18 6.73
C ASP A 70 6.16 2.79 6.93
N TYR A 71 6.43 2.08 5.83
CA TYR A 71 6.99 0.71 5.86
C TYR A 71 8.24 0.61 4.97
N PRO A 72 9.41 1.12 5.41
CA PRO A 72 10.61 1.23 4.57
C PRO A 72 11.09 -0.12 3.98
N GLN A 73 10.84 -1.20 4.71
CA GLN A 73 11.31 -2.55 4.41
C GLN A 73 10.42 -3.27 3.37
N ILE A 74 9.27 -2.69 2.97
CA ILE A 74 8.28 -3.39 2.14
C ILE A 74 8.75 -3.49 0.69
N THR A 75 8.46 -4.65 0.09
CA THR A 75 8.75 -4.96 -1.31
C THR A 75 7.49 -4.93 -2.17
N GLU A 76 7.65 -4.82 -3.49
CA GLU A 76 6.54 -4.85 -4.44
C GLU A 76 5.75 -6.16 -4.33
N ASN A 77 6.45 -7.29 -4.27
CA ASN A 77 5.86 -8.62 -4.15
C ASN A 77 5.05 -8.77 -2.85
N GLU A 78 5.54 -8.24 -1.73
CA GLU A 78 4.77 -8.23 -0.47
C GLU A 78 3.52 -7.33 -0.56
N LEU A 79 3.66 -6.15 -1.16
CA LEU A 79 2.60 -5.15 -1.22
C LEU A 79 1.46 -5.53 -2.18
N PHE A 80 1.81 -6.10 -3.35
CA PHE A 80 0.87 -6.45 -4.42
C PHE A 80 0.58 -7.94 -4.54
N ASN A 81 1.26 -8.78 -3.75
CA ASN A 81 1.13 -10.25 -3.77
C ASN A 81 1.37 -10.85 -5.18
N ILE A 82 2.47 -10.43 -5.80
CA ILE A 82 2.94 -10.86 -7.13
C ILE A 82 4.30 -11.56 -7.06
#